data_AF-A0A1V4EVY8-F1
#
_entry.id   AF-A0A1V4EVY8-F1
#
_cell.length_a   1.000
_cell.length_b   1.000
_cell.length_c   1.000
_cell.angle_alpha   90.00
_cell.angle_beta   90.00
_cell.angle_gamma   90.00
#
_symmetry.space_group_name_H-M   'P 1'
#
loop_
_entity.id
_entity.type
_entity.pdbx_description
1 polymer ?
#
loop_
_entity_poly.entity_id
_entity_poly.type
_entity_poly.pdbx_seq_one_letter_code
_entity_poly.pdbx_strand_id
1 'polypeptide(L)' 'MNHSSNVPNVGELNEILKRVVDLTKFKAKTSGTFIVYEVNQKIIREYPDGSKYEIIRDDIGQQKVVPFHG' A
#
# COMPACT_ATOMS: atom_id res chain seq x y z
N MET A 1 16.83 -37.46 -0.33
CA MET A 1 15.95 -36.50 -1.03
C MET A 1 15.84 -35.28 -0.13
N ASN A 2 16.51 -34.17 -0.48
CA ASN A 2 16.45 -32.95 0.32
C ASN A 2 15.11 -32.27 0.02
N HIS A 3 14.23 -32.23 1.02
CA HIS A 3 13.09 -31.32 1.02
C HIS A 3 13.68 -29.90 1.12
N SER A 4 13.96 -29.28 -0.02
CA SER A 4 14.12 -27.83 -0.07
C SER A 4 12.79 -27.26 0.40
N SER A 5 12.78 -26.73 1.61
CA SER A 5 11.64 -25.98 2.12
C SER A 5 11.39 -24.83 1.15
N ASN A 6 10.30 -24.89 0.39
CA ASN A 6 9.79 -23.82 -0.49
C ASN A 6 9.36 -22.55 0.29
N VAL A 7 9.89 -22.35 1.49
CA VAL A 7 9.59 -21.22 2.35
C VAL A 7 10.68 -20.18 2.09
N PRO A 8 10.31 -18.99 1.57
CA PRO A 8 11.29 -17.93 1.34
C PRO A 8 11.98 -17.57 2.65
N ASN A 9 13.27 -17.30 2.60
CA ASN A 9 13.94 -16.63 3.71
C ASN A 9 13.44 -15.18 3.85
N VAL A 10 13.76 -14.51 4.96
CA VAL A 10 13.27 -13.14 5.23
C VAL A 10 13.64 -12.15 4.12
N GLY A 11 14.83 -12.26 3.54
CA GLY A 11 15.27 -11.41 2.44
C GLY A 11 14.44 -11.64 1.17
N GLU A 12 14.26 -12.90 0.78
CA GLU A 12 13.43 -13.29 -0.36
C GLU A 12 11.98 -12.85 -0.18
N LEU A 13 11.42 -13.04 1.02
CA LEU A 13 10.08 -12.58 1.36
C LEU A 13 9.94 -11.07 1.20
N ASN A 14 10.91 -10.29 1.69
CA ASN A 14 10.91 -8.83 1.58
C ASN A 14 10.97 -8.37 0.12
N GLU A 15 11.78 -9.03 -0.72
CA GLU A 15 11.83 -8.72 -2.15
C GLU A 15 10.51 -9.04 -2.87
N ILE A 16 9.90 -10.17 -2.56
CA ILE A 16 8.59 -10.56 -3.10
C ILE A 16 7.54 -9.52 -2.71
N LEU A 17 7.49 -9.13 -1.44
CA LEU A 17 6.54 -8.13 -0.94
C LEU A 17 6.75 -6.78 -1.64
N LYS A 18 8.00 -6.33 -1.81
CA LYS A 18 8.32 -5.09 -2.54
C LYS A 18 7.79 -5.14 -3.98
N ARG A 19 8.05 -6.23 -4.72
CA ARG A 19 7.57 -6.39 -6.10
C ARG A 19 6.05 -6.38 -6.20
N VAL A 20 5.36 -6.99 -5.24
CA VAL A 20 3.88 -7.00 -5.19
C VAL A 20 3.33 -5.59 -4.96
N VAL A 21 3.93 -4.82 -4.05
CA VAL A 21 3.54 -3.43 -3.80
C VAL A 21 3.75 -2.57 -5.05
N ASP A 22 4.91 -2.68 -5.69
CA ASP A 22 5.22 -1.92 -6.91
C ASP A 22 4.26 -2.27 -8.05
N LEU A 23 3.95 -3.56 -8.24
CA LEU A 23 2.98 -4.01 -9.24
C LEU A 23 1.56 -3.49 -8.94
N THR A 24 1.16 -3.47 -7.67
CA THR A 24 -0.15 -2.97 -7.26
C THR A 24 -0.28 -1.48 -7.53
N LYS A 25 0.75 -0.69 -7.20
CA LYS A 25 0.84 0.75 -7.52
C LYS A 25 0.75 0.98 -9.03
N PHE A 26 1.53 0.23 -9.81
CA PHE A 26 1.52 0.33 -11.27
C PHE A 26 0.13 0.06 -11.84
N LYS A 27 -0.50 -1.07 -11.47
CA LYS A 27 -1.84 -1.44 -11.94
C LYS A 27 -2.90 -0.41 -11.58
N ALA A 28 -2.86 0.13 -10.37
CA ALA A 28 -3.80 1.15 -9.94
C ALA A 28 -3.66 2.43 -10.76
N LYS A 29 -2.42 2.90 -10.94
CA LYS A 29 -2.12 4.07 -11.78
C LYS A 29 -2.60 3.88 -13.22
N THR A 30 -2.29 2.74 -13.85
CA THR A 30 -2.68 2.46 -15.23
C THR A 30 -4.19 2.26 -15.42
N SER A 31 -4.91 1.87 -14.37
CA SER A 31 -6.37 1.73 -14.40
C SER A 31 -7.12 3.00 -13.97
N GLY A 32 -6.40 4.06 -13.60
CA GLY A 32 -7.02 5.31 -13.16
C GLY A 32 -7.71 5.22 -11.79
N THR A 33 -7.36 4.22 -10.97
CA THR A 33 -7.91 4.04 -9.62
C THR A 33 -6.91 4.40 -8.53
N PHE A 34 -7.41 4.68 -7.33
CA PHE A 34 -6.58 4.94 -6.16
C PHE A 34 -6.16 3.63 -5.48
N ILE A 35 -5.08 3.70 -4.70
CA ILE A 35 -4.74 2.67 -3.70
C ILE A 35 -4.90 3.21 -2.29
N VAL A 36 -5.20 2.32 -1.35
CA VAL A 36 -5.25 2.63 0.09
C VAL A 36 -4.24 1.76 0.82
N TYR A 37 -3.40 2.37 1.64
CA TYR A 37 -2.37 1.68 2.43
C TYR A 37 -2.09 2.43 3.74
N GLU A 38 -1.46 1.78 4.71
CA GLU A 38 -1.09 2.40 5.98
C GLU A 38 0.37 2.85 5.98
N VAL A 39 0.65 4.05 6.49
CA VAL A 39 1.99 4.57 6.76
C VAL A 39 1.98 5.24 8.13
N ASN A 40 2.84 4.80 9.06
CA ASN A 40 2.94 5.39 10.40
C ASN A 40 1.58 5.52 11.11
N GLN A 41 0.75 4.46 11.10
CA GLN A 41 -0.61 4.43 11.67
C GLN A 41 -1.62 5.35 10.97
N LYS A 42 -1.26 5.94 9.82
CA LYS A 42 -2.14 6.77 9.00
C LYS A 42 -2.60 6.01 7.78
N ILE A 43 -3.89 6.09 7.47
CA ILE A 43 -4.45 5.51 6.25
C ILE A 43 -4.26 6.51 5.12
N ILE A 44 -3.48 6.13 4.11
CA ILE A 44 -3.15 6.97 2.95
C ILE A 44 -3.92 6.47 1.74
N ARG A 45 -4.60 7.39 1.04
CA ARG A 45 -5.13 7.21 -0.30
C ARG A 45 -4.20 7.90 -1.30
N GLU A 46 -3.67 7.15 -2.24
CA GLU A 46 -2.84 7.68 -3.33
C GLU A 46 -3.59 7.55 -4.66
N TYR A 47 -3.77 8.67 -5.35
CA TYR A 47 -4.43 8.74 -6.65
C TYR A 47 -3.43 8.53 -7.81
N PRO A 48 -3.91 8.24 -9.04
CA PRO A 48 -3.06 7.99 -10.21
C PRO A 48 -2.06 9.11 -10.57
N ASP A 49 -2.40 10.36 -10.23
CA ASP A 49 -1.56 11.54 -10.44
C ASP A 49 -0.42 11.65 -9.40
N GLY A 50 -0.39 10.76 -8.40
CA GLY A 50 0.55 10.77 -7.29
C GLY A 50 0.11 11.64 -6.11
N SER A 51 -1.05 12.29 -6.17
CA SER A 51 -1.60 13.02 -5.03
C SER A 51 -1.96 12.06 -3.91
N LYS A 52 -1.58 12.44 -2.67
CA LYS A 52 -1.76 11.62 -1.48
C LYS A 52 -2.60 12.34 -0.46
N TYR A 53 -3.53 11.61 0.13
CA TYR A 53 -4.40 12.12 1.17
C TYR A 53 -4.49 11.15 2.33
N GLU A 54 -4.46 11.69 3.55
CA GLU A 54 -4.73 10.94 4.76
C GLU A 54 -6.25 10.83 4.96
N ILE A 55 -6.72 9.61 5.19
CA ILE A 55 -8.10 9.30 5.56
C ILE A 55 -8.17 9.23 7.09
N ILE A 56 -8.91 10.15 7.69
CA ILE A 56 -9.18 10.20 9.12
C ILE A 56 -10.65 9.80 9.31
N ARG A 57 -10.92 8.83 10.19
CA ARG A 57 -12.28 8.49 10.61
C ARG A 57 -12.48 8.96 12.04
N ASP A 58 -13.58 9.66 12.28
CA ASP A 58 -13.98 10.01 13.64
C ASP A 58 -14.72 8.85 14.33
N ASP A 59 -15.06 9.05 15.60
CA ASP A 59 -15.73 8.10 16.49
C ASP A 59 -17.17 7.75 16.08
N ILE A 60 -17.79 8.61 15.28
CA ILE A 60 -19.13 8.41 14.69
C ILE A 60 -19.07 7.87 13.25
N GLY A 61 -17.87 7.58 12.73
CA GLY A 61 -17.64 6.96 11.43
C GLY A 61 -17.67 7.92 10.23
N GLN A 62 -17.71 9.24 10.43
CA GLN A 62 -17.52 10.18 9.35
C GLN A 62 -16.07 10.19 8.88
N GLN A 63 -15.91 10.38 7.57
CA GLN A 63 -14.61 10.39 6.92
C GLN A 63 -14.18 11.81 6.58
N LYS A 64 -12.99 12.19 7.05
CA LYS A 64 -12.28 13.38 6.60
C LYS A 64 -11.08 12.98 5.74
N VAL A 65 -10.85 13.72 4.66
CA VAL A 65 -9.72 13.52 3.75
C VAL A 65 -8.88 14.79 3.76
N VAL A 66 -7.60 14.68 4.13
CA VAL A 66 -6.67 15.82 4.21
C VAL A 66 -5.42 15.57 3.39
N PRO A 67 -4.79 16.59 2.77
CA PRO A 67 -3.54 16.40 2.02
C PRO A 67 -2.45 15.80 2.92
N PHE A 68 -1.81 14.72 2.46
CA PHE A 68 -0.74 14.05 3.19
C PHE A 68 0.61 14.63 2.78
N HIS A 69 1.34 15.17 3.76
CA HIS A 69 2.71 15.67 3.61
C HIS A 69 3.61 14.78 4.47
N GLY A 70 4.19 13.75 3.86
CA GLY A 70 5.07 12.78 4.52
C GLY A 70 6.25 12.43 3.67
#